data_AF-A0A928H6D3-F1
#
_entry.id   AF-A0A928H6D3-F1
#
_cell.length_a   1.000
_cell.length_b   1.000
_cell.length_c   1.000
_cell.angle_alpha   90.00
_cell.angle_beta   90.00
_cell.angle_gamma   90.00
#
_symmetry.space_group_name_H-M   'P 1'
#
loop_
_entity.id
_entity.type
_entity.pdbx_description
1 polymer ?
#
loop_
_entity_poly.entity_id
_entity_poly.type
_entity_poly.pdbx_seq_one_letter_code
_entity_poly.pdbx_strand_id
1 'polypeptide(L)'
;MSTSCYASLSCNDTRNSYVEGTASIDFTSKVLSYGLPDSSKPNLLPYGELTFFDCLSAGSRFYIDLTDIGERMGRGDRTFDLWEVDMPVDLRKRFSSKDCVWIPTCVEIGIGYRYEYHPSRTHISDTQFWLADISLPDIWVVPRLSYERDVIRDNGTYLNFSLSKEIEIFDSVSIVPSVSQGWGDVRRVAGYLPGPDMVGRLDHSGLMDAFFRLDIVWKVSERVSVSVFAAYSEFLFDHDIRKSARNYIRQSDAGAHNRSWSIPFGLSVKVSM
;
A
#
# COMPACT_ATOMS: atom_id res chain seq x y z
N MET A 1 -5.02 2.47 3.47
CA MET A 1 -4.39 1.24 2.91
C MET A 1 -4.04 1.39 1.43
N SER A 2 -2.93 2.05 1.11
CA SER A 2 -2.30 1.83 -0.20
C SER A 2 -1.46 0.56 -0.09
N THR A 3 -1.82 -0.52 -0.79
CA THR A 3 -0.89 -1.60 -1.13
C THR A 3 0.11 -1.05 -2.14
N SER A 4 0.97 -0.18 -1.63
CA SER A 4 2.11 0.30 -2.39
C SER A 4 3.13 -0.84 -2.41
N CYS A 5 3.04 -1.70 -3.42
CA CYS A 5 4.16 -2.49 -3.89
C CYS A 5 5.23 -1.53 -4.40
N TYR A 6 5.95 -0.87 -3.48
CA TYR A 6 7.21 -0.24 -3.84
C TYR A 6 8.22 -1.36 -3.93
N ALA A 7 8.56 -1.74 -5.16
CA ALA A 7 9.87 -2.31 -5.41
C ALA A 7 10.88 -1.20 -5.11
N SER A 8 11.42 -1.17 -3.89
CA SER A 8 12.63 -0.40 -3.63
C SER A 8 13.78 -1.13 -4.32
N LEU A 9 14.09 -0.68 -5.53
CA LEU A 9 15.41 -0.89 -6.10
C LEU A 9 16.41 -0.14 -5.23
N SER A 10 17.01 -0.83 -4.26
CA SER A 10 18.30 -0.41 -3.73
C SER A 10 19.37 -1.00 -4.65
N CYS A 11 19.80 -0.17 -5.60
CA CYS A 11 21.17 -0.27 -6.10
C CYS A 11 22.04 0.39 -5.03
N ASN A 12 22.77 -0.41 -4.24
CA ASN A 12 23.94 0.11 -3.57
C ASN A 12 25.19 -0.62 -4.03
N ASP A 13 25.80 0.04 -5.00
CA ASP A 13 27.23 0.01 -5.23
C ASP A 13 27.92 0.74 -4.06
N THR A 14 29.06 0.20 -3.65
CA THR A 14 29.79 0.54 -2.44
C THR A 14 30.04 2.04 -2.23
N ARG A 15 29.26 2.73 -1.38
CA ARG A 15 29.64 4.00 -0.75
C ARG A 15 29.22 4.03 0.72
N ASN A 16 30.19 4.32 1.59
CA ASN A 16 30.07 4.42 3.05
C ASN A 16 29.16 5.57 3.51
N SER A 17 27.85 5.47 3.33
CA SER A 17 26.88 6.41 3.87
C SER A 17 26.06 5.69 4.95
N TYR A 18 26.24 6.06 6.22
CA TYR A 18 25.48 5.46 7.33
C TYR A 18 23.99 5.81 7.29
N VAL A 19 23.59 6.77 6.46
CA VAL A 19 22.23 7.26 6.30
C VAL A 19 21.95 7.55 4.81
N GLU A 20 20.81 7.11 4.31
CA GLU A 20 20.30 7.40 2.96
C GLU A 20 18.92 8.03 3.03
N GLY A 21 18.65 9.00 2.14
CA GLY A 21 17.37 9.68 2.07
C GLY A 21 16.58 9.31 0.83
N THR A 22 15.29 9.10 0.97
CA THR A 22 14.35 9.02 -0.15
C THR A 22 13.18 9.97 0.10
N ALA A 23 12.79 10.70 -0.95
CA ALA A 23 11.52 11.42 -0.97
C ALA A 23 10.76 11.09 -2.25
N SER A 24 9.44 11.03 -2.16
CA SER A 24 8.58 10.94 -3.33
C SER A 24 7.30 11.75 -3.18
N ILE A 25 6.68 12.02 -4.33
CA ILE A 25 5.33 12.56 -4.39
C ILE A 25 4.57 11.76 -5.43
N ASP A 26 3.45 11.18 -5.00
CA ASP A 26 2.58 10.45 -5.91
C ASP A 26 1.29 11.23 -6.12
N PHE A 27 0.88 11.32 -7.38
CA PHE A 27 -0.43 11.80 -7.77
C PHE A 27 -1.22 10.58 -8.20
N THR A 28 -2.11 10.08 -7.34
CA THR A 28 -2.86 8.85 -7.59
C THR A 28 -4.32 9.06 -7.32
N SER A 29 -5.19 8.46 -8.12
CA SER A 29 -6.59 8.36 -7.72
C SER A 29 -6.72 7.67 -6.36
N LYS A 30 -7.61 8.18 -5.50
CA LYS A 30 -7.74 7.76 -4.10
C LYS A 30 -8.01 6.26 -3.99
N VAL A 31 -7.28 5.57 -3.12
CA VAL A 31 -7.70 4.30 -2.52
C VAL A 31 -8.16 4.63 -1.10
N LEU A 32 -9.47 4.78 -0.87
CA LEU A 32 -10.00 4.90 0.50
C LEU A 32 -9.64 3.61 1.26
N SER A 33 -9.40 3.75 2.56
CA SER A 33 -9.11 2.62 3.47
C SER A 33 -10.13 1.49 3.28
N TYR A 34 -9.65 0.24 3.37
CA TYR A 34 -10.41 -0.96 3.03
C TYR A 34 -10.71 -1.13 1.53
N GLY A 35 -9.73 -0.82 0.67
CA GLY A 35 -9.81 -1.15 -0.75
C GLY A 35 -10.95 -0.43 -1.48
N LEU A 36 -11.22 0.83 -1.12
CA LEU A 36 -12.34 1.62 -1.65
C LEU A 36 -11.86 2.74 -2.59
N PRO A 37 -11.52 2.43 -3.83
CA PRO A 37 -10.93 3.39 -4.75
C PRO A 37 -11.93 4.37 -5.38
N ASP A 38 -11.70 5.67 -5.21
CA ASP A 38 -12.28 6.71 -6.06
C ASP A 38 -11.30 7.03 -7.19
N SER A 39 -11.48 6.33 -8.31
CA SER A 39 -10.66 6.49 -9.53
C SER A 39 -10.84 7.84 -10.24
N SER A 40 -11.86 8.64 -9.88
CA SER A 40 -12.25 9.82 -10.64
C SER A 40 -11.47 11.07 -10.29
N LYS A 41 -10.88 11.13 -9.09
CA LYS A 41 -10.14 12.30 -8.60
C LYS A 41 -8.85 11.90 -7.86
N PRO A 42 -7.77 12.67 -8.06
CA PRO A 42 -6.47 12.35 -7.52
C PRO A 42 -6.29 12.84 -6.08
N ASN A 43 -5.57 12.05 -5.30
CA ASN A 43 -4.93 12.44 -4.05
C ASN A 43 -3.46 12.77 -4.31
N LEU A 44 -2.91 13.55 -3.39
CA LEU A 44 -1.48 13.76 -3.29
C LEU A 44 -0.91 12.88 -2.18
N LEU A 45 0.10 12.08 -2.48
CA LEU A 45 0.80 11.24 -1.52
C LEU A 45 2.28 11.61 -1.42
N PRO A 46 2.62 12.69 -0.69
CA PRO A 46 4.00 12.95 -0.31
C PRO A 46 4.54 11.84 0.61
N TYR A 47 5.80 11.47 0.41
CA TYR A 47 6.51 10.52 1.25
C TYR A 47 7.97 10.93 1.43
N GLY A 48 8.51 10.65 2.60
CA GLY A 48 9.92 10.78 2.90
C GLY A 48 10.37 9.70 3.87
N GLU A 49 11.57 9.18 3.68
CA GLU A 49 12.17 8.16 4.53
C GLU A 49 13.69 8.33 4.62
N LEU A 50 14.22 8.01 5.80
CA LEU A 50 15.64 7.86 6.04
C LEU A 50 15.95 6.41 6.36
N THR A 51 16.95 5.83 5.70
CA THR A 51 17.48 4.50 6.01
C THR A 51 18.83 4.65 6.70
N PHE A 52 18.97 4.04 7.87
CA PHE A 52 20.16 4.00 8.72
C PHE A 52 20.78 2.60 8.66
N PHE A 53 22.10 2.53 8.59
CA PHE A 53 22.88 1.28 8.65
C PHE A 53 22.39 0.20 7.66
N ASP A 54 21.88 0.63 6.50
CA ASP A 54 21.33 -0.21 5.43
C ASP A 54 20.14 -1.11 5.80
N CYS A 55 19.57 -0.98 7.02
CA CYS A 55 18.56 -1.91 7.50
C CYS A 55 17.44 -1.29 8.33
N LEU A 56 17.67 -0.18 9.04
CA LEU A 56 16.63 0.48 9.82
C LEU A 56 16.13 1.70 9.07
N SER A 57 14.84 1.77 8.78
CA SER A 57 14.23 2.89 8.09
C SER A 57 13.16 3.55 8.97
N ALA A 58 13.06 4.87 8.87
CA ALA A 58 12.01 5.65 9.52
C ALA A 58 11.58 6.77 8.59
N GLY A 59 10.27 6.99 8.49
CA GLY A 59 9.74 7.93 7.51
C GLY A 59 8.38 8.50 7.87
N SER A 60 7.78 9.16 6.89
CA SER A 60 6.42 9.67 6.95
C SER A 60 5.80 9.64 5.56
N ARG A 61 4.55 9.21 5.49
CA ARG A 61 3.72 9.27 4.29
C ARG A 61 2.47 10.06 4.61
N PHE A 62 2.12 10.98 3.73
CA PHE A 62 0.92 11.78 3.84
C PHE A 62 -0.08 11.29 2.81
N TYR A 63 -1.34 11.22 3.18
CA TYR A 63 -2.44 11.09 2.24
C TYR A 63 -3.21 12.38 2.31
N ILE A 64 -3.16 13.18 1.26
CA ILE A 64 -3.89 14.46 1.20
C ILE A 64 -4.99 14.30 0.17
N ASP A 65 -6.23 14.38 0.65
CA ASP A 65 -7.40 14.38 -0.20
C ASP A 65 -7.55 15.75 -0.86
N LEU A 66 -7.39 15.78 -2.19
CA LEU A 66 -7.59 16.97 -3.01
C LEU A 66 -9.00 17.03 -3.64
N THR A 67 -9.90 16.14 -3.19
CA THR A 67 -11.21 15.95 -3.81
C THR A 67 -12.31 16.65 -2.99
N ASP A 68 -13.46 16.83 -3.63
CA ASP A 68 -14.69 17.36 -3.03
C ASP A 68 -15.46 16.28 -2.23
N ILE A 69 -14.80 15.24 -1.74
CA ILE A 69 -15.49 14.14 -1.05
C ILE A 69 -16.25 14.63 0.19
N GLY A 70 -15.77 15.69 0.84
CA GLY A 70 -16.50 16.35 1.93
C GLY A 70 -17.88 16.84 1.49
N GLU A 71 -17.96 17.48 0.32
CA GLU A 71 -19.22 17.97 -0.25
C GLU A 71 -20.11 16.80 -0.66
N ARG A 72 -19.54 15.77 -1.30
CA ARG A 72 -20.27 14.55 -1.70
C ARG A 72 -20.86 13.79 -0.51
N MET A 73 -20.16 13.80 0.63
CA MET A 73 -20.64 13.24 1.90
C MET A 73 -21.64 14.15 2.64
N GLY A 74 -22.03 15.30 2.07
CA GLY A 74 -22.93 16.27 2.73
C GLY A 74 -22.29 16.96 3.94
N ARG A 75 -20.96 16.98 4.02
CA ARG A 75 -20.18 17.51 5.16
C ARG A 75 -19.52 18.86 4.87
N GLY A 76 -19.93 19.52 3.78
CA GLY A 76 -19.36 20.78 3.28
C GLY A 76 -18.02 20.61 2.56
N ASP A 77 -17.45 21.71 2.05
CA ASP A 77 -16.10 21.67 1.48
C ASP A 77 -15.10 21.26 2.57
N ARG A 78 -14.44 20.13 2.33
CA ARG A 78 -13.38 19.57 3.17
C ARG A 78 -12.15 19.22 2.33
N THR A 79 -11.98 19.87 1.19
CA THR A 79 -10.75 19.77 0.40
C THR A 79 -9.57 20.13 1.32
N PHE A 80 -8.50 19.34 1.32
CA PHE A 80 -7.36 19.45 2.24
C PHE A 80 -7.62 19.17 3.73
N ASP A 81 -8.88 19.14 4.18
CA ASP A 81 -9.25 18.85 5.57
C ASP A 81 -9.19 17.35 5.89
N LEU A 82 -9.30 16.51 4.86
CA LEU A 82 -9.16 15.07 4.96
C LEU A 82 -7.73 14.69 4.59
N TRP A 83 -6.91 14.49 5.60
CA TRP A 83 -5.58 13.94 5.43
C TRP A 83 -5.28 12.87 6.48
N GLU A 84 -4.28 12.06 6.22
CA GLU A 84 -3.81 10.98 7.10
C GLU A 84 -2.28 10.98 7.03
N VAL A 85 -1.62 10.62 8.14
CA VAL A 85 -0.16 10.48 8.17
C VAL A 85 0.22 9.11 8.69
N ASP A 86 0.88 8.32 7.86
CA ASP A 86 1.58 7.11 8.28
C ASP A 86 2.99 7.48 8.72
N MET A 87 3.39 7.01 9.91
CA MET A 87 4.75 7.11 10.43
C MET A 87 5.35 5.71 10.52
N PRO A 88 5.96 5.20 9.42
CA PRO A 88 6.59 3.90 9.42
C PRO A 88 7.95 3.90 10.10
N VAL A 89 8.23 2.81 10.81
CA VAL A 89 9.57 2.40 11.24
C VAL A 89 9.73 0.92 10.89
N ASP A 90 10.68 0.62 10.02
CA ASP A 90 10.88 -0.73 9.47
C ASP A 90 12.34 -1.16 9.61
N LEU A 91 12.56 -2.39 10.07
CA LEU A 91 13.84 -3.08 10.04
C LEU A 91 13.80 -4.13 8.92
N ARG A 92 14.67 -3.99 7.92
CA ARG A 92 14.78 -4.92 6.78
C ARG A 92 16.18 -5.49 6.69
N LYS A 93 16.29 -6.80 6.57
CA LYS A 93 17.57 -7.49 6.41
C LYS A 93 17.51 -8.48 5.26
N ARG A 94 18.55 -8.43 4.44
CA ARG A 94 18.79 -9.38 3.36
C ARG A 94 19.83 -10.40 3.80
N PHE A 95 19.51 -11.67 3.58
CA PHE A 95 20.38 -12.82 3.82
C PHE A 95 20.65 -13.48 2.48
N SER A 96 21.91 -13.74 2.17
CA SER A 96 22.33 -14.50 0.99
C SER A 96 22.86 -15.88 1.39
N SER A 97 23.08 -16.73 0.40
CA SER A 97 23.76 -18.03 0.61
C SER A 97 25.18 -17.89 1.19
N LYS A 98 25.79 -16.69 1.09
CA LYS A 98 27.08 -16.37 1.73
C LYS A 98 26.94 -16.12 3.23
N ASP A 99 25.79 -15.61 3.67
CA ASP A 99 25.52 -15.27 5.07
C ASP A 99 24.95 -16.46 5.85
N CYS A 100 24.18 -17.31 5.16
CA CYS A 100 23.50 -18.47 5.73
C CYS A 100 23.58 -19.64 4.74
N VAL A 101 24.54 -20.54 4.97
CA VAL A 101 24.90 -21.65 4.06
C VAL A 101 23.72 -22.58 3.71
N TRP A 102 22.70 -22.65 4.57
CA TRP A 102 21.54 -23.52 4.37
C TRP A 102 20.41 -22.89 3.54
N ILE A 103 20.53 -21.63 3.14
CA ILE A 103 19.52 -20.96 2.32
C ILE A 103 19.98 -21.00 0.84
N PRO A 104 19.19 -21.61 -0.07
CA PRO A 104 19.60 -21.82 -1.47
C PRO A 104 19.52 -20.56 -2.34
N THR A 105 18.97 -19.46 -1.82
CA THR A 105 18.68 -18.22 -2.54
C THR A 105 18.73 -17.04 -1.57
N CYS A 106 18.72 -15.82 -2.08
CA CYS A 106 18.55 -14.66 -1.22
C CYS A 106 17.15 -14.63 -0.59
N VAL A 107 17.11 -14.33 0.72
CA VAL A 107 15.88 -14.11 1.49
C VAL A 107 15.97 -12.72 2.11
N GLU A 108 14.93 -11.92 1.90
CA GLU A 108 14.80 -10.62 2.54
C GLU A 108 13.64 -10.67 3.54
N ILE A 109 13.91 -10.27 4.79
CA ILE A 109 12.94 -10.24 5.88
C ILE A 109 12.77 -8.80 6.33
N GLY A 110 11.53 -8.35 6.48
CA GLY A 110 11.16 -7.08 7.05
C GLY A 110 10.29 -7.25 8.29
N ILE A 111 10.49 -6.40 9.29
CA ILE A 111 9.59 -6.23 10.43
C ILE A 111 9.37 -4.73 10.60
N GLY A 112 8.12 -4.33 10.77
CA GLY A 112 7.74 -2.93 10.80
C GLY A 112 6.72 -2.63 11.87
N TYR A 113 6.68 -1.35 12.23
CA TYR A 113 5.61 -0.75 12.98
C TYR A 113 5.14 0.52 12.26
N ARG A 114 3.83 0.75 12.20
CA ARG A 114 3.25 1.99 11.66
C ARG A 114 2.24 2.56 12.63
N TYR A 115 2.33 3.87 12.82
CA TYR A 115 1.26 4.65 13.43
C TYR A 115 0.62 5.51 12.36
N GLU A 116 -0.69 5.39 12.20
CA GLU A 116 -1.49 6.12 11.22
C GLU A 116 -2.35 7.12 11.99
N TYR A 117 -1.99 8.40 11.87
CA TYR A 117 -2.68 9.50 12.52
C TYR A 117 -3.84 10.00 11.67
N HIS A 118 -4.99 10.18 12.32
CA HIS A 118 -6.20 10.75 11.74
C HIS A 118 -6.54 12.10 12.40
N PRO A 119 -6.69 13.19 11.62
CA PRO A 119 -7.12 14.48 12.14
C PRO A 119 -8.49 14.36 12.80
N SER A 120 -8.71 15.08 13.91
CA SER A 120 -9.94 14.97 14.71
C SER A 120 -11.24 15.23 13.94
N ARG A 121 -11.18 15.92 12.79
CA ARG A 121 -12.32 16.19 11.91
C ARG A 121 -12.81 14.99 11.10
N THR A 122 -12.05 13.89 11.03
CA THR A 122 -12.41 12.69 10.27
C THR A 122 -13.34 11.76 11.04
N HIS A 123 -13.43 11.89 12.38
CA HIS A 123 -14.09 10.93 13.28
C HIS A 123 -13.55 9.49 13.19
N ILE A 124 -12.34 9.32 12.64
CA ILE A 124 -11.63 8.05 12.56
C ILE A 124 -10.60 8.05 13.69
N SER A 125 -10.53 6.96 14.45
CA SER A 125 -9.49 6.78 15.46
C SER A 125 -8.16 6.49 14.80
N ASP A 126 -7.07 6.98 15.39
CA ASP A 126 -5.71 6.57 15.02
C ASP A 126 -5.59 5.05 15.02
N THR A 127 -4.74 4.54 14.13
CA THR A 127 -4.49 3.10 14.01
C THR A 127 -3.01 2.79 14.17
N GLN A 128 -2.74 1.54 14.56
CA GLN A 128 -1.38 1.06 14.77
C GLN A 128 -1.26 -0.33 14.15
N PHE A 129 -0.18 -0.54 13.40
CA PHE A 129 0.06 -1.77 12.66
C PHE A 129 1.40 -2.37 13.04
N TRP A 130 1.41 -3.67 13.29
CA TRP A 130 2.60 -4.48 13.22
C TRP A 130 2.69 -5.14 11.85
N LEU A 131 3.85 -5.04 11.22
CA LEU A 131 4.11 -5.57 9.90
C LEU A 131 5.24 -6.59 9.96
N ALA A 132 5.13 -7.62 9.14
CA ALA A 132 6.24 -8.50 8.83
C ALA A 132 6.15 -8.90 7.37
N ASP A 133 7.27 -9.03 6.68
CA ASP A 133 7.29 -9.55 5.32
C ASP A 133 8.52 -10.39 5.04
N ILE A 134 8.37 -11.30 4.09
CA ILE A 134 9.44 -12.11 3.54
C ILE A 134 9.36 -12.06 2.01
N SER A 135 10.50 -11.92 1.35
CA SER A 135 10.58 -12.02 -0.11
C SER A 135 11.82 -12.79 -0.57
N LEU A 136 11.73 -13.34 -1.79
CA LEU A 136 12.81 -14.11 -2.43
C LEU A 136 13.27 -13.39 -3.70
N PRO A 137 14.12 -12.35 -3.57
CA PRO A 137 14.44 -11.43 -4.67
C PRO A 137 15.17 -12.06 -5.87
N ASP A 138 15.89 -13.18 -5.66
CA ASP A 138 16.63 -13.83 -6.75
C ASP A 138 15.75 -14.77 -7.60
N ILE A 139 14.51 -15.05 -7.16
CA ILE A 139 13.58 -15.85 -7.94
C ILE A 139 13.10 -15.03 -9.13
N TRP A 140 13.02 -15.66 -10.31
CA TRP A 140 12.72 -14.96 -11.57
C TRP A 140 11.53 -14.02 -11.42
N VAL A 141 10.39 -14.51 -10.94
CA VAL A 141 9.25 -13.71 -10.48
C VAL A 141 9.33 -13.65 -8.97
N VAL A 142 9.57 -12.47 -8.41
CA VAL A 142 9.85 -12.26 -6.99
C VAL A 142 8.57 -12.50 -6.18
N PRO A 143 8.51 -13.56 -5.36
CA PRO A 143 7.42 -13.76 -4.43
C PRO A 143 7.66 -12.95 -3.16
N ARG A 144 6.59 -12.38 -2.63
CA ARG A 144 6.57 -11.73 -1.33
C ARG A 144 5.31 -12.12 -0.58
N LEU A 145 5.48 -12.48 0.69
CA LEU A 145 4.40 -12.67 1.64
C LEU A 145 4.54 -11.59 2.70
N SER A 146 3.49 -10.82 2.93
CA SER A 146 3.42 -9.84 4.01
C SER A 146 2.29 -10.18 4.96
N TYR A 147 2.50 -9.82 6.22
CA TYR A 147 1.60 -9.94 7.34
C TYR A 147 1.42 -8.56 7.94
N GLU A 148 0.18 -8.25 8.31
CA GLU A 148 -0.20 -7.04 9.00
C GLU A 148 -1.15 -7.39 10.15
N ARG A 149 -0.93 -6.77 11.29
CA ARG A 149 -1.82 -6.79 12.44
C ARG A 149 -2.16 -5.36 12.83
N ASP A 150 -3.39 -4.96 12.57
CA ASP A 150 -3.94 -3.75 13.19
C ASP A 150 -4.23 -4.08 14.65
N VAL A 151 -3.74 -3.28 15.59
CA VAL A 151 -3.92 -3.52 17.04
C VAL A 151 -4.93 -2.58 17.69
N ILE A 152 -5.46 -1.59 16.97
CA ILE A 152 -6.36 -0.58 17.51
C ILE A 152 -7.75 -0.66 16.87
N ARG A 153 -7.86 -0.63 15.54
CA ARG A 153 -9.14 -0.41 14.85
C ARG A 153 -10.00 -1.66 14.82
N ASP A 154 -9.47 -2.75 14.28
CA ASP A 154 -10.20 -4.01 14.13
C ASP A 154 -9.57 -5.16 14.94
N ASN A 155 -8.35 -4.97 15.46
CA ASN A 155 -7.58 -6.03 16.09
C ASN A 155 -7.59 -7.30 15.23
N GLY A 156 -7.45 -7.13 13.92
CA GLY A 156 -7.57 -8.12 12.87
C GLY A 156 -6.26 -8.30 12.12
N THR A 157 -6.15 -9.46 11.49
CA THR A 157 -4.94 -9.88 10.77
C THR A 157 -5.20 -9.84 9.27
N TYR A 158 -4.21 -9.37 8.53
CA TYR A 158 -4.19 -9.39 7.07
C TYR A 158 -2.91 -10.03 6.57
N LEU A 159 -3.04 -10.91 5.60
CA LEU A 159 -1.94 -11.49 4.85
C LEU A 159 -2.04 -11.00 3.41
N ASN A 160 -0.92 -10.75 2.75
CA ASN A 160 -0.90 -10.49 1.32
C ASN A 160 0.23 -11.28 0.67
N PHE A 161 -0.12 -12.00 -0.39
CA PHE A 161 0.86 -12.62 -1.26
C PHE A 161 0.95 -11.82 -2.55
N SER A 162 2.16 -11.51 -2.98
CA SER A 162 2.41 -10.80 -4.22
C SER A 162 3.53 -11.43 -5.04
N LEU A 163 3.41 -11.26 -6.34
CA LEU A 163 4.39 -11.63 -7.35
C LEU A 163 4.71 -10.37 -8.14
N SER A 164 5.99 -10.11 -8.38
CA SER A 164 6.42 -9.00 -9.23
C SER A 164 7.64 -9.36 -10.06
N LYS A 165 7.80 -8.68 -11.19
CA LYS A 165 8.99 -8.79 -12.02
C LYS A 165 9.34 -7.42 -12.56
N GLU A 166 10.55 -6.95 -12.30
CA GLU A 166 11.11 -5.88 -13.11
C GLU A 166 11.70 -6.44 -14.40
N ILE A 167 11.28 -5.86 -15.52
CA ILE A 167 11.74 -6.18 -16.86
C ILE A 167 12.32 -4.89 -17.44
N GLU A 168 13.62 -4.88 -17.64
CA GLU A 168 14.30 -3.79 -18.34
C GLU A 168 13.91 -3.81 -19.82
N ILE A 169 13.44 -2.67 -20.35
CA ILE A 169 13.12 -2.51 -21.77
C ILE A 169 14.29 -1.80 -22.48
N PHE A 170 14.83 -0.74 -21.85
CA PHE A 170 15.98 0.03 -22.31
C PHE A 170 16.83 0.43 -21.08
N ASP A 171 18.07 0.88 -21.28
CA ASP A 171 19.07 1.19 -20.23
C ASP A 171 18.58 2.08 -19.06
N SER A 172 17.49 2.81 -19.23
CA SER A 172 16.90 3.69 -18.20
C SER A 172 15.41 3.44 -17.95
N VAL A 173 14.77 2.52 -18.66
CA VAL A 173 13.33 2.29 -18.59
C VAL A 173 13.03 0.82 -18.32
N SER A 174 12.27 0.58 -17.25
CA SER A 174 11.78 -0.75 -16.90
C SER A 174 10.26 -0.77 -16.76
N ILE A 175 9.68 -1.95 -16.95
CA ILE A 175 8.30 -2.23 -16.58
C ILE A 175 8.27 -3.18 -15.39
N VAL A 176 7.30 -2.97 -14.50
CA VAL A 176 7.11 -3.79 -13.31
C VAL A 176 5.67 -4.28 -13.26
N PRO A 177 5.33 -5.36 -14.00
CA PRO A 177 4.09 -6.08 -13.73
C PRO A 177 4.13 -6.69 -12.33
N SER A 178 3.00 -6.58 -11.63
CA SER A 178 2.76 -7.23 -10.35
C SER A 178 1.32 -7.69 -10.19
N VAL A 179 1.15 -8.75 -9.42
CA VAL A 179 -0.15 -9.23 -8.97
C VAL A 179 -0.08 -9.49 -7.48
N SER A 180 -1.15 -9.17 -6.75
CA SER A 180 -1.25 -9.51 -5.34
C SER A 180 -2.65 -9.92 -4.95
N GLN A 181 -2.72 -10.68 -3.86
CA GLN A 181 -3.94 -11.18 -3.28
C GLN A 181 -3.87 -11.07 -1.77
N GLY A 182 -4.80 -10.33 -1.19
CA GLY A 182 -4.99 -10.21 0.25
C GLY A 182 -5.85 -11.33 0.85
N TRP A 183 -5.67 -11.58 2.13
CA TRP A 183 -6.51 -12.44 2.94
C TRP A 183 -6.70 -11.81 4.32
N GLY A 184 -7.93 -11.56 4.71
CA GLY A 184 -8.28 -11.04 6.03
C GLY A 184 -8.81 -12.14 6.93
N ASP A 185 -8.47 -12.11 8.22
CA ASP A 185 -9.21 -12.87 9.23
C ASP A 185 -10.62 -12.29 9.43
N VAL A 186 -11.46 -12.98 10.21
CA VAL A 186 -12.86 -12.57 10.46
C VAL A 186 -12.93 -11.13 10.98
N ARG A 187 -11.98 -10.73 11.84
CA ARG A 187 -11.96 -9.40 12.45
C ARG A 187 -11.60 -8.33 11.42
N ARG A 188 -10.60 -8.60 10.58
CA ARG A 188 -10.23 -7.74 9.47
C ARG A 188 -11.40 -7.57 8.50
N VAL A 189 -12.06 -8.67 8.13
CA VAL A 189 -13.22 -8.67 7.24
C VAL A 189 -14.39 -7.90 7.85
N ALA A 190 -14.61 -8.00 9.16
CA ALA A 190 -15.65 -7.24 9.86
C ALA A 190 -15.44 -5.71 9.77
N GLY A 191 -14.21 -5.23 9.58
CA GLY A 191 -13.92 -3.81 9.31
C GLY A 191 -14.58 -3.26 8.04
N TYR A 192 -15.01 -4.12 7.12
CA TYR A 192 -15.69 -3.77 5.87
C TYR A 192 -17.22 -3.70 6.01
N LEU A 193 -17.78 -4.01 7.19
CA LEU A 193 -19.21 -4.00 7.42
C LEU A 193 -19.69 -2.62 7.89
N PRO A 194 -20.71 -2.02 7.25
CA PRO A 194 -21.26 -0.74 7.66
C PRO A 194 -22.15 -0.93 8.90
N GLY A 195 -21.52 -0.91 10.07
CA GLY A 195 -22.20 -0.85 11.37
C GLY A 195 -22.79 -2.18 11.87
N PRO A 196 -23.09 -2.27 13.18
CA PRO A 196 -23.57 -3.49 13.83
C PRO A 196 -25.01 -3.90 13.45
N ASP A 197 -25.81 -2.98 12.90
CA ASP A 197 -27.25 -3.15 12.71
C ASP A 197 -27.67 -3.49 11.26
N MET A 198 -26.71 -3.51 10.32
CA MET A 198 -26.96 -3.88 8.94
C MET A 198 -26.77 -5.40 8.76
N VAL A 199 -27.88 -6.08 8.49
CA VAL A 199 -28.01 -7.54 8.36
C VAL A 199 -26.94 -8.14 7.43
N GLY A 200 -26.07 -8.98 8.01
CA GLY A 200 -25.05 -9.78 7.31
C GLY A 200 -23.69 -9.72 8.00
N ARG A 201 -23.54 -10.39 9.15
CA ARG A 201 -22.22 -10.61 9.75
C ARG A 201 -21.43 -11.50 8.79
N LEU A 202 -20.41 -10.95 8.14
CA LEU A 202 -19.32 -11.76 7.63
C LEU A 202 -18.61 -12.35 8.85
N ASP A 203 -18.84 -13.63 9.10
CA ASP A 203 -18.30 -14.37 10.25
C ASP A 203 -17.14 -15.30 9.83
N HIS A 204 -16.66 -15.14 8.60
CA HIS A 204 -15.57 -15.91 8.03
C HIS A 204 -14.38 -15.03 7.62
N SER A 205 -13.21 -15.65 7.57
CA SER A 205 -12.02 -15.09 6.92
C SER A 205 -12.17 -15.24 5.41
N GLY A 206 -11.55 -14.36 4.63
CA GLY A 206 -11.72 -14.43 3.19
C GLY A 206 -10.67 -13.70 2.38
N LEU A 207 -10.68 -14.01 1.09
CA LEU A 207 -9.87 -13.35 0.07
C LEU A 207 -10.34 -11.92 -0.12
N MET A 208 -9.39 -10.99 -0.08
CA MET A 208 -9.65 -9.56 -0.19
C MET A 208 -8.65 -8.96 -1.18
N ASP A 209 -8.96 -7.81 -1.79
CA ASP A 209 -7.91 -6.98 -2.38
C ASP A 209 -7.05 -7.71 -3.43
N ALA A 210 -7.68 -8.23 -4.48
CA ALA A 210 -6.93 -8.70 -5.64
C ALA A 210 -6.46 -7.48 -6.43
N PHE A 211 -5.14 -7.37 -6.63
CA PHE A 211 -4.53 -6.28 -7.38
C PHE A 211 -3.73 -6.81 -8.56
N PHE A 212 -3.89 -6.18 -9.72
CA PHE A 212 -2.99 -6.32 -10.86
C PHE A 212 -2.45 -4.94 -11.17
N ARG A 213 -1.14 -4.75 -11.14
CA ARG A 213 -0.53 -3.43 -11.32
C ARG A 213 0.58 -3.52 -12.35
N LEU A 214 0.69 -2.48 -13.17
CA LEU A 214 1.77 -2.29 -14.11
C LEU A 214 2.38 -0.93 -13.86
N ASP A 215 3.65 -0.90 -13.49
CA ASP A 215 4.45 0.31 -13.41
C ASP A 215 5.36 0.41 -14.63
N ILE A 216 5.55 1.63 -15.15
CA ILE A 216 6.62 2.00 -16.06
C ILE A 216 7.54 2.92 -15.27
N VAL A 217 8.80 2.53 -15.08
CA VAL A 217 9.79 3.27 -14.29
C VAL A 217 10.84 3.82 -15.24
N TRP A 218 11.09 5.12 -15.17
CA TRP A 218 12.12 5.82 -15.92
C TRP A 218 13.15 6.43 -14.96
N LYS A 219 14.39 5.94 -15.05
CA LYS A 219 15.56 6.49 -14.35
C LYS A 219 16.07 7.70 -15.12
N VAL A 220 15.65 8.90 -14.70
CA VAL A 220 16.04 10.17 -15.32
C VAL A 220 17.50 10.50 -15.01
N SER A 221 17.98 10.13 -13.82
CA SER A 221 19.38 10.20 -13.42
C SER A 221 19.70 9.12 -12.39
N GLU A 222 20.94 9.05 -11.90
CA GLU A 222 21.33 8.17 -10.79
C GLU A 222 20.52 8.39 -9.51
N ARG A 223 19.92 9.58 -9.34
CA ARG A 223 19.21 9.99 -8.11
C ARG A 223 17.74 10.27 -8.31
N VAL A 224 17.26 10.33 -9.55
CA VAL A 224 15.89 10.74 -9.85
C VAL A 224 15.25 9.70 -10.75
N SER A 225 14.08 9.23 -10.32
CA SER A 225 13.23 8.37 -11.13
C SER A 225 11.81 8.91 -11.17
N VAL A 226 11.15 8.66 -12.29
CA VAL A 226 9.74 8.96 -12.51
C VAL A 226 9.06 7.65 -12.83
N SER A 227 7.92 7.37 -12.23
CA SER A 227 7.11 6.21 -12.62
C SER A 227 5.68 6.59 -12.90
N VAL A 228 5.08 5.89 -13.86
CA VAL A 228 3.65 5.95 -14.14
C VAL A 228 3.10 4.57 -13.92
N PHE A 229 1.94 4.46 -13.29
CA PHE A 229 1.31 3.17 -13.07
C PHE A 229 -0.18 3.19 -13.42
N ALA A 230 -0.66 1.99 -13.74
CA ALA A 230 -2.07 1.66 -13.75
C ALA A 230 -2.25 0.38 -12.94
N ALA A 231 -3.34 0.29 -12.17
CA ALA A 231 -3.70 -0.96 -11.52
C ALA A 231 -5.16 -1.31 -11.78
N TYR A 232 -5.52 -2.55 -11.51
CA TYR A 232 -6.86 -3.06 -11.33
C TYR A 232 -6.96 -3.57 -9.90
N SER A 233 -8.03 -3.22 -9.19
CA SER A 233 -8.27 -3.67 -7.81
C SER A 233 -9.70 -4.19 -7.68
N GLU A 234 -9.90 -5.38 -7.06
CA GLU A 234 -11.23 -5.93 -6.75
C GLU A 234 -11.21 -7.03 -5.67
N PHE A 235 -12.33 -7.25 -4.97
CA PHE A 235 -12.61 -8.43 -4.14
C PHE A 235 -12.99 -9.67 -4.98
N LEU A 236 -12.07 -10.16 -5.82
CA LEU A 236 -12.37 -11.13 -6.90
C LEU A 236 -12.87 -12.50 -6.45
N PHE A 237 -12.57 -12.94 -5.24
CA PHE A 237 -12.72 -14.35 -4.87
C PHE A 237 -13.69 -14.63 -3.72
N ASP A 238 -14.32 -13.59 -3.16
CA ASP A 238 -15.35 -13.74 -2.14
C ASP A 238 -16.55 -12.84 -2.46
N HIS A 239 -17.69 -13.46 -2.78
CA HIS A 239 -18.90 -12.74 -3.20
C HIS A 239 -19.50 -11.90 -2.08
N ASP A 240 -19.50 -12.42 -0.84
CA ASP A 240 -20.16 -11.76 0.28
C ASP A 240 -19.32 -10.59 0.77
N ILE A 241 -17.98 -10.75 0.83
CA ILE A 241 -17.06 -9.64 1.07
C ILE A 241 -17.20 -8.58 -0.03
N ARG A 242 -17.25 -8.98 -1.30
CA ARG A 242 -17.44 -8.05 -2.43
C ARG A 242 -18.75 -7.27 -2.32
N LYS A 243 -19.84 -7.95 -1.95
CA LYS A 243 -21.16 -7.35 -1.78
C LYS A 243 -21.18 -6.39 -0.60
N SER A 244 -20.55 -6.76 0.52
CA SER A 244 -20.40 -5.91 1.69
C SER A 244 -19.55 -4.67 1.39
N ALA A 245 -18.42 -4.82 0.71
CA ALA A 245 -17.61 -3.69 0.25
C ALA A 245 -18.42 -2.75 -0.65
N ARG A 246 -19.18 -3.30 -1.62
CA ARG A 246 -20.08 -2.50 -2.47
C ARG A 246 -21.17 -1.78 -1.69
N ASN A 247 -21.77 -2.43 -0.71
CA ASN A 247 -22.79 -1.85 0.14
C ASN A 247 -22.21 -0.74 1.02
N TYR A 248 -21.01 -0.97 1.58
CA TYR A 248 -20.27 0.05 2.30
C TYR A 248 -20.01 1.26 1.40
N ILE A 249 -19.53 1.10 0.16
CA ILE A 249 -19.33 2.21 -0.80
C ILE A 249 -20.64 2.96 -1.04
N ARG A 250 -21.72 2.21 -1.25
CA ARG A 250 -23.04 2.79 -1.51
C ARG A 250 -23.57 3.58 -0.31
N GLN A 251 -23.25 3.15 0.91
CA GLN A 251 -23.72 3.76 2.16
C GLN A 251 -22.78 4.82 2.69
N SER A 252 -21.50 4.80 2.33
CA SER A 252 -20.50 5.77 2.78
C SER A 252 -20.61 7.13 2.08
N ASP A 253 -21.73 7.40 1.39
CA ASP A 253 -22.05 8.66 0.68
C ASP A 253 -20.90 9.23 -0.18
N ALA A 254 -19.92 8.38 -0.57
CA ALA A 254 -18.91 8.67 -1.60
C ALA A 254 -19.52 8.78 -3.01
N GLY A 255 -20.86 8.71 -3.11
CA GLY A 255 -21.68 9.36 -4.12
C GLY A 255 -21.18 9.19 -5.56
N ALA A 256 -21.27 7.96 -6.11
CA ALA A 256 -21.44 7.66 -7.55
C ALA A 256 -21.08 6.20 -7.91
N HIS A 257 -20.37 5.47 -7.04
CA HIS A 257 -19.75 4.20 -7.44
C HIS A 257 -20.50 2.98 -6.88
N ASN A 258 -21.10 2.17 -7.76
CA ASN A 258 -21.75 0.91 -7.42
C ASN A 258 -20.87 -0.33 -7.66
N ARG A 259 -19.56 -0.11 -7.87
CA ARG A 259 -18.59 -1.12 -8.28
C ARG A 259 -17.70 -1.47 -7.11
N SER A 260 -17.37 -2.74 -6.97
CA SER A 260 -16.41 -3.27 -6.00
C SER A 260 -14.99 -3.31 -6.55
N TRP A 261 -14.73 -2.56 -7.63
CA TRP A 261 -13.47 -2.55 -8.36
C TRP A 261 -13.12 -1.15 -8.84
N SER A 262 -11.85 -0.92 -9.16
CA SER A 262 -11.39 0.30 -9.84
C SER A 262 -10.17 0.06 -10.73
N ILE A 263 -9.84 1.09 -11.49
CA ILE A 263 -8.60 1.20 -12.22
C ILE A 263 -7.90 2.50 -11.80
N PRO A 264 -7.05 2.50 -10.75
CA PRO A 264 -6.31 3.68 -10.39
C PRO A 264 -5.15 3.91 -11.33
N PHE A 265 -4.82 5.18 -11.53
CA PHE A 265 -3.63 5.63 -12.23
C PHE A 265 -2.85 6.54 -11.32
N GLY A 266 -1.53 6.54 -11.50
CA GLY A 266 -0.73 7.55 -10.84
C GLY A 266 0.62 7.81 -11.48
N LEU A 267 1.19 8.93 -11.05
CA LEU A 267 2.52 9.41 -11.37
C LEU A 267 3.30 9.54 -10.06
N SER A 268 4.50 9.00 -10.00
CA SER A 268 5.43 9.15 -8.89
C SER A 268 6.71 9.81 -9.37
N VAL A 269 7.24 10.74 -8.57
CA VAL A 269 8.62 11.22 -8.70
C VAL A 269 9.36 10.84 -7.45
N LYS A 270 10.47 10.11 -7.57
CA LYS A 270 11.33 9.70 -6.46
C LYS A 270 12.71 10.30 -6.60
N VAL A 271 13.21 10.86 -5.50
CA VAL A 271 14.58 11.38 -5.34
C VAL A 271 15.30 10.60 -4.26
N SER A 272 16.50 10.12 -4.56
CA SER A 272 17.41 9.45 -3.62
C SER A 272 18.62 10.35 -3.34
N MET A 273 18.99 10.48 -2.06
CA MET A 273 20.03 11.39 -1.56
C MET A 273 21.09 10.66 -0.76
#